data_AF-A0A847PZD4-F1
#
_entry.id   AF-A0A847PZD4-F1
#
_cell.length_a   1.000
_cell.length_b   1.000
_cell.length_c   1.000
_cell.angle_alpha   90.00
_cell.angle_beta   90.00
_cell.angle_gamma   90.00
#
_symmetry.space_group_name_H-M   'P 1'
#
loop_
_entity.id
_entity.type
_entity.pdbx_description
1 polymer ?
#
loop_
_entity_poly.entity_id
_entity_poly.type
_entity_poly.pdbx_seq_one_letter_code
_entity_poly.pdbx_strand_id
1 'polypeptide(L)' 'PGDEMILVSARGMVIRLPVSDVRQCGRNTQGVKLMDLPEGDVLVDAAVLSAEDGEIDRREASGDGRWDESVGTPG' A
#
# COMPACT_ATOMS: atom_id res chain seq x y z
N PRO A 1 12.47 -2.12 15.78
CA PRO A 1 11.38 -2.21 14.79
C PRO A 1 11.98 -2.83 13.53
N GLY A 2 11.28 -3.75 12.85
CA GLY A 2 11.80 -4.46 11.68
C GLY A 2 11.02 -4.09 10.42
N ASP A 3 11.64 -4.26 9.27
CA ASP A 3 11.02 -3.89 7.99
C ASP A 3 9.86 -4.82 7.64
N GLU A 4 8.86 -4.26 6.99
CA GLU A 4 7.69 -4.98 6.49
C GLU A 4 7.65 -4.94 4.96
N MET A 5 7.16 -6.00 4.35
CA MET A 5 6.86 -6.03 2.93
C MET A 5 5.34 -5.96 2.73
N ILE A 6 4.93 -5.08 1.80
CA ILE A 6 3.55 -4.96 1.33
C ILE A 6 3.46 -5.54 -0.07
N LEU A 7 2.44 -6.35 -0.31
CA LEU A 7 2.10 -6.94 -1.59
C LEU A 7 0.67 -6.56 -1.96
N VAL A 8 0.44 -6.08 -3.19
CA VAL A 8 -0.87 -5.63 -3.67
C VAL A 8 -1.26 -6.36 -4.95
N SER A 9 -2.45 -6.94 -4.99
CA SER A 9 -3.02 -7.58 -6.18
C SER A 9 -3.93 -6.64 -6.99
N ALA A 10 -4.13 -6.96 -8.27
CA ALA A 10 -4.98 -6.20 -9.19
C ALA A 10 -6.44 -6.12 -8.69
N ARG A 11 -6.90 -7.15 -7.97
CA ARG A 11 -8.25 -7.20 -7.40
C ARG A 11 -8.36 -6.61 -5.99
N GLY A 12 -7.32 -5.91 -5.52
CA GLY A 12 -7.33 -5.17 -4.26
C GLY A 12 -6.99 -5.99 -3.02
N MET A 13 -6.42 -7.19 -3.19
CA MET A 13 -5.88 -7.93 -2.04
C MET A 13 -4.56 -7.28 -1.60
N VAL A 14 -4.45 -6.96 -0.32
CA VAL A 14 -3.23 -6.41 0.28
C VAL A 14 -2.75 -7.35 1.38
N ILE A 15 -1.49 -7.78 1.31
CA ILE A 15 -0.84 -8.57 2.36
C ILE A 15 0.35 -7.77 2.89
N ARG A 16 0.51 -7.82 4.22
CA ARG A 16 1.67 -7.31 4.94
C ARG A 16 2.35 -8.46 5.66
N LEU A 17 3.65 -8.59 5.49
CA LEU A 17 4.45 -9.58 6.22
C LEU A 17 5.78 -8.97 6.67
N PRO A 18 6.34 -9.39 7.80
CA PRO A 18 7.68 -8.98 8.18
C PRO A 18 8.69 -9.54 7.17
N VAL A 19 9.69 -8.73 6.80
CA VAL A 19 10.75 -9.16 5.86
C VAL A 19 11.51 -10.37 6.41
N SER A 20 11.58 -10.53 7.73
CA SER A 20 12.19 -11.67 8.40
C SER A 20 11.52 -13.02 8.08
N ASP A 21 10.26 -13.03 7.66
CA ASP A 21 9.56 -14.27 7.26
C ASP A 21 9.87 -14.68 5.81
N VAL A 22 10.46 -13.78 5.01
CA VAL A 22 10.85 -14.06 3.63
C VAL A 22 12.12 -14.90 3.64
N ARG A 23 12.02 -16.13 3.11
CA ARG A 23 13.19 -17.01 2.98
C ARG A 23 14.22 -16.42 2.03
N GLN A 24 15.47 -16.35 2.50
CA GLN A 24 16.59 -16.04 1.62
C GLN A 24 16.74 -17.13 0.57
N CYS A 25 16.78 -16.73 -0.70
CA CYS A 25 16.94 -17.65 -1.82
C CYS A 25 18.17 -17.26 -2.66
N GLY A 26 18.83 -18.27 -3.22
CA GLY A 26 20.00 -18.07 -4.08
C GLY A 26 19.63 -17.39 -5.40
N ARG A 27 20.63 -16.79 -6.05
CA ARG A 27 20.45 -15.99 -7.27
C ARG A 27 20.04 -16.82 -8.51
N ASN A 28 20.26 -18.13 -8.48
CA ASN A 28 19.86 -19.08 -9.53
C ASN A 28 18.72 -20.00 -9.03
N THR A 29 17.61 -19.40 -8.60
CA THR A 29 16.44 -20.12 -8.08
C THR A 29 15.15 -19.50 -8.60
N GLN A 30 14.03 -20.22 -8.47
CA GLN A 30 12.70 -19.69 -8.80
C GLN A 30 12.09 -18.80 -7.70
N GLY A 31 12.77 -18.67 -6.55
CA GLY A 31 12.22 -17.96 -5.38
C GLY A 31 11.22 -18.80 -4.57
N VAL A 32 10.43 -18.12 -3.74
CA VAL A 32 9.42 -18.72 -2.86
C VAL A 32 8.07 -18.03 -3.05
N LYS A 33 6.97 -18.75 -2.82
CA LYS A 33 5.62 -18.18 -2.86
C LYS A 33 5.36 -17.36 -1.59
N LEU A 34 5.06 -16.07 -1.74
CA LEU A 34 4.74 -15.16 -0.63
C LEU A 34 3.23 -14.92 -0.45
N MET A 35 2.46 -14.99 -1.54
CA MET A 35 1.02 -14.72 -1.58
C MET A 35 0.34 -15.82 -2.38
N ASP A 36 -0.82 -16.28 -1.91
CA ASP A 36 -1.74 -17.10 -2.70
C ASP A 36 -2.71 -16.18 -3.43
N LEU A 37 -2.69 -16.21 -4.76
CA LEU A 37 -3.54 -15.38 -5.60
C LEU A 37 -4.71 -16.22 -6.13
N PRO A 38 -5.96 -15.72 -6.06
CA PRO A 38 -7.10 -16.35 -6.71
C PRO A 38 -6.89 -16.49 -8.22
N GLU A 39 -7.64 -17.40 -8.85
CA GLU A 39 -7.55 -17.58 -10.30
C GLU A 39 -7.88 -16.29 -11.06
N GLY A 40 -7.00 -15.93 -11.99
CA GLY A 40 -7.09 -14.69 -12.77
C GLY A 40 -6.78 -13.41 -12.00
N ASP A 41 -6.26 -13.50 -10.78
CA ASP A 41 -5.65 -12.38 -10.07
C ASP A 41 -4.13 -12.36 -10.26
N VAL A 42 -3.55 -11.17 -10.20
CA VAL A 42 -2.11 -10.95 -10.41
C VAL A 42 -1.59 -9.94 -9.39
N LEU A 43 -0.33 -10.11 -8.98
CA LEU A 43 0.36 -9.10 -8.20
C LEU A 43 0.66 -7.89 -9.09
N VAL A 44 0.31 -6.69 -8.64
CA VAL A 44 0.54 -5.44 -9.39
C VAL A 44 1.59 -4.56 -8.74
N ASP A 45 1.80 -4.68 -7.42
CA ASP A 45 2.78 -3.87 -6.71
C ASP A 45 3.37 -4.59 -5.50
N ALA A 46 4.61 -4.22 -5.16
CA ALA A 46 5.32 -4.69 -3.99
C ALA A 46 6.25 -3.61 -3.44
N ALA A 47 6.16 -3.33 -2.14
CA ALA A 47 6.95 -2.30 -1.47
C ALA A 47 7.54 -2.82 -0.16
N VAL A 48 8.68 -2.27 0.25
CA VAL A 48 9.26 -2.49 1.59
C VAL A 48 9.07 -1.21 2.38
N LEU A 49 8.45 -1.34 3.55
CA LEU A 49 8.35 -0.30 4.56
C LEU A 49 9.48 -0.50 5.55
N SER A 50 10.41 0.45 5.57
CA SER A 50 11.45 0.48 6.59
C SER A 50 10.81 0.82 7.93
N ALA A 51 11.31 0.19 8.99
CA ALA A 51 10.84 0.46 10.35
C ALA A 51 11.05 1.92 10.82
N GLU A 52 11.90 2.67 10.12
CA GLU A 52 12.18 4.09 10.32
C GLU A 52 11.25 5.04 9.53
N ASP A 53 10.58 4.56 8.48
CA ASP A 53 9.65 5.33 7.62
C ASP A 53 8.22 5.46 8.21
N GLY A 54 7.97 4.89 9.39
CA GLY A 54 6.65 4.77 10.02
C GLY A 54 5.99 6.08 10.50
N GLU A 55 6.59 7.24 10.27
CA GLU A 55 5.96 8.54 10.53
C GLU A 55 5.18 9.01 9.30
N ILE A 56 4.05 8.36 9.05
CA ILE A 56 3.02 8.94 8.18
C ILE A 56 2.44 10.18 8.88
N ASP A 57 2.91 11.36 8.47
CA ASP A 57 2.32 12.67 8.80
C ASP A 57 0.83 12.60 8.46
N ARG A 58 0.01 12.35 9.48
CA ARG A 58 -1.44 12.40 9.40
C ARG A 58 -1.83 13.87 9.27
N ARG A 59 -1.46 14.49 8.16
CA ARG A 59 -1.95 15.81 7.80
C ARG A 59 -3.39 15.59 7.35
N GLU A 60 -4.28 15.63 8.34
CA GLU A 60 -5.70 15.83 8.16
C GLU A 60 -5.86 16.83 7.00
N ALA A 61 -6.46 16.39 5.90
CA ALA A 61 -6.97 17.30 4.90
C ALA A 61 -8.15 18.04 5.57
N SER A 62 -7.84 19.02 6.42
CA SER A 62 -8.77 20.07 6.81
C SER A 62 -9.00 20.94 5.58
N GLY A 63 -9.70 20.38 4.59
CA GLY A 63 -10.46 21.16 3.65
C GLY A 63 -11.65 21.71 4.41
N ASP A 64 -11.48 22.87 5.05
CA ASP A 64 -12.59 23.76 5.35
C ASP A 64 -13.16 24.20 3.99
N GLY A 65 -14.04 23.36 3.45
CA GLY A 65 -14.85 23.65 2.29
C GLY A 65 -15.89 24.68 2.67
N ARG A 66 -15.46 25.94 2.87
CA ARG A 66 -16.36 27.10 2.85
C ARG A 66 -16.82 27.30 1.41
N TRP A 67 -17.83 26.53 1.02
CA TRP A 67 -18.65 26.83 -0.15
C TRP A 67 -19.57 27.99 0.24
N ASP A 68 -19.21 29.20 -0.18
CA ASP A 68 -20.06 30.36 -0.06
C ASP A 68 -21.21 30.25 -1.09
N GLU A 69 -22.40 29.90 -0.61
CA GLU A 69 -23.61 29.74 -1.41
C GLU A 69 -24.29 31.10 -1.71
N SER A 70 -23.49 32.14 -1.99
CA SER A 70 -24.00 33.49 -2.25
C SER A 70 -23.52 34.06 -3.59
N VAL A 71 -23.66 33.31 -4.69
CA VAL A 71 -23.81 33.94 -6.01
C VAL A 71 -25.29 34.11 -6.30
N GLY A 72 -25.76 35.34 -6.01
CA GLY A 72 -27.14 35.76 -6.20
C GLY A 72 -27.67 35.59 -7.63
N THR A 73 -28.98 35.41 -7.66
CA THR A 73 -29.95 35.27 -8.76
C THR A 73 -29.74 36.21 -9.97
N PRO A 74 -30.10 35.77 -11.19
CA PRO A 74 -29.91 36.53 -12.44
C PRO A 74 -30.75 37.81 -12.52
N GLY A 75 -30.25 38.78 -13.29
CA GLY A 75 -30.97 39.92 -13.85
C GLY A 75 -30.88 39.92 -15.37
#